data_AF-A0A2W4UGM6-F1
#
_entry.id   AF-A0A2W4UGM6-F1
#
_cell.length_a   1.000
_cell.length_b   1.000
_cell.length_c   1.000
_cell.angle_alpha   90.00
_cell.angle_beta   90.00
_cell.angle_gamma   90.00
#
_symmetry.space_group_name_H-M   'P 1'
#
loop_
_entity.id
_entity.type
_entity.pdbx_description
1 polymer ?
#
loop_
_entity_poly.entity_id
_entity_poly.type
_entity_poly.pdbx_seq_one_letter_code
_entity_poly.pdbx_strand_id
1 'polypeptide(L)'
;LAPLTGGALAGKVSGQFEAGGSGESPARLIAGLGGAGSLNFTAARLSRFDPAAYARVIAATGEDASESDTSRLQQRLSEALDRDAWALGDVTVPFTLAGGLIRLQPLSFVSAGLRAEASGIVDLRALTADLRLGLKPLGALPKGWPGDAPQIGVAWRGALSSLRREADVNALSNMVAARALAREIERVEAFEADARERAVHSRRLRAERETRENERKLTEFLKAEEERRIAEEKRAEEERRAEEARRLVEERRAEELRRAEEARRAAEERRAEELRRVEQARMEQEMRRRIEAEERAERARAAAERAAAERAATPPPLAPPIDIESVPRPLSRGTPSN
;
A
#
# COMPACT_ATOMS: atom_id res chain seq x y z
N LEU A 1 29.30 -63.20 -44.03
CA LEU A 1 28.33 -62.55 -43.12
C LEU A 1 27.09 -62.02 -43.84
N ALA A 2 27.22 -61.30 -44.95
CA ALA A 2 26.07 -60.73 -45.68
C ALA A 2 24.91 -61.71 -45.98
N PRO A 3 25.12 -62.91 -46.56
CA PRO A 3 24.02 -63.84 -46.83
C PRO A 3 23.38 -64.41 -45.56
N LEU A 4 24.16 -64.54 -44.47
CA LEU A 4 23.68 -65.06 -43.17
C LEU A 4 22.85 -64.04 -42.39
N THR A 5 23.00 -62.75 -42.70
CA THR A 5 22.40 -61.64 -41.94
C THR A 5 21.45 -60.79 -42.78
N GLY A 6 21.11 -61.23 -44.00
CA GLY A 6 20.30 -60.44 -44.93
C GLY A 6 20.93 -59.09 -45.27
N GLY A 7 22.26 -59.00 -45.26
CA GLY A 7 23.03 -57.78 -45.47
C GLY A 7 23.21 -56.92 -44.21
N ALA A 8 22.63 -57.27 -43.06
CA ALA A 8 22.73 -56.47 -41.84
C ALA A 8 24.18 -56.30 -41.37
N LEU A 9 25.00 -57.36 -41.47
CA LEU A 9 26.41 -57.36 -41.11
C LEU A 9 27.27 -57.80 -42.30
N ALA A 10 28.24 -56.97 -42.67
CA ALA A 10 29.26 -57.26 -43.68
C ALA A 10 30.63 -57.52 -43.03
N GLY A 11 31.54 -58.14 -43.78
CA GLY A 11 32.87 -58.53 -43.32
C GLY A 11 33.09 -60.05 -43.35
N LYS A 12 34.23 -60.46 -42.80
CA LYS A 12 34.60 -61.88 -42.64
C LYS A 12 34.37 -62.30 -41.19
N VAL A 13 33.99 -63.55 -41.00
CA VAL A 13 33.93 -64.18 -39.67
C VAL A 13 34.77 -65.44 -39.71
N SER A 14 35.64 -65.59 -38.73
CA SER A 14 36.31 -66.83 -38.37
C SER A 14 36.00 -67.12 -36.91
N GLY A 15 36.38 -68.29 -36.43
CA GLY A 15 36.18 -68.62 -35.03
C GLY A 15 36.87 -69.91 -34.66
N GLN A 16 37.06 -70.10 -33.37
CA GLN A 16 37.54 -71.33 -32.78
C GLN A 16 36.60 -71.68 -31.64
N PHE A 17 36.17 -72.93 -31.59
CA PHE A 17 35.29 -73.40 -30.53
C PHE A 17 35.57 -74.86 -30.24
N GLU A 18 35.33 -75.23 -28.99
CA GLU A 18 35.31 -76.62 -28.54
C GLU A 18 33.91 -76.90 -28.01
N ALA A 19 33.27 -77.92 -28.56
CA ALA A 19 31.93 -78.31 -28.17
C ALA A 19 31.78 -79.83 -28.19
N GLY A 20 31.05 -80.35 -27.21
CA GLY A 20 30.63 -81.73 -27.14
C GLY A 20 29.15 -81.80 -26.79
N GLY A 21 28.50 -82.90 -27.14
CA GLY A 21 27.11 -83.10 -26.78
C GLY A 21 26.68 -84.55 -26.93
N SER A 22 25.60 -84.90 -26.27
CA SER A 22 24.99 -86.22 -26.37
C SER A 22 23.48 -86.08 -26.47
N GLY A 23 22.83 -87.01 -27.17
CA GLY A 23 21.38 -87.02 -27.30
C GLY A 23 20.88 -88.10 -28.26
N GLU A 24 19.74 -88.70 -27.91
CA GLU A 24 19.13 -89.82 -28.65
C GLU A 24 18.32 -89.38 -29.89
N SER A 25 18.20 -88.07 -30.12
CA SER A 25 17.53 -87.47 -31.27
C SER A 25 18.21 -86.15 -31.63
N PRO A 26 18.04 -85.60 -32.85
CA PRO A 26 18.61 -84.31 -33.21
C PRO A 26 18.25 -83.18 -32.22
N ALA A 27 16.99 -83.12 -31.76
CA ALA A 27 16.57 -82.14 -30.78
C ALA A 27 17.25 -82.33 -29.41
N ARG A 28 17.37 -83.59 -28.94
CA ARG A 28 18.10 -83.88 -27.69
C ARG A 28 19.61 -83.64 -27.83
N LEU A 29 20.18 -83.89 -29.00
CA LEU A 29 21.59 -83.62 -29.27
C LEU A 29 21.87 -82.13 -29.15
N ILE A 30 21.04 -81.27 -29.76
CA ILE A 30 21.15 -79.80 -29.63
C ILE A 30 21.01 -79.37 -28.17
N ALA A 31 20.03 -79.93 -27.45
CA ALA A 31 19.83 -79.65 -26.03
C ALA A 31 20.96 -80.19 -25.14
N GLY A 32 21.75 -81.16 -25.60
CA GLY A 32 22.91 -81.70 -24.91
C GLY A 32 24.23 -81.01 -25.28
N LEU A 33 24.22 -80.01 -26.18
CA LEU A 33 25.43 -79.30 -26.57
C LEU A 33 25.97 -78.46 -25.41
N GLY A 34 27.26 -78.64 -25.14
CA GLY A 34 28.06 -77.87 -24.19
C GLY A 34 29.39 -77.48 -24.83
N GLY A 35 29.88 -76.29 -24.55
CA GLY A 35 31.15 -75.82 -25.10
C GLY A 35 31.40 -74.34 -24.90
N ALA A 36 32.49 -73.86 -25.47
CA ALA A 36 32.84 -72.45 -25.51
C ALA A 36 33.71 -72.16 -26.74
N GLY A 37 33.79 -70.88 -27.09
CA GLY A 37 34.62 -70.46 -28.21
C GLY A 37 34.69 -68.95 -28.35
N SER A 38 35.30 -68.53 -29.45
CA SER A 38 35.36 -67.15 -29.88
C SER A 38 35.03 -67.03 -31.36
N LEU A 39 34.36 -65.94 -31.70
CA LEU A 39 34.15 -65.51 -33.08
C LEU A 39 34.99 -64.26 -33.33
N ASN A 40 35.80 -64.28 -34.38
CA ASN A 40 36.61 -63.16 -34.81
C ASN A 40 35.98 -62.58 -36.07
N PHE A 41 35.55 -61.33 -35.98
CA PHE A 41 35.01 -60.58 -37.09
C PHE A 41 36.11 -59.67 -37.63
N THR A 42 36.40 -59.75 -38.93
CA THR A 42 37.41 -58.90 -39.59
C THR A 42 36.73 -57.97 -40.58
N ALA A 43 37.12 -56.69 -40.54
CA ALA A 43 36.50 -55.62 -41.33
C ALA A 43 34.96 -55.62 -41.18
N ALA A 44 34.47 -55.79 -39.95
CA ALA A 44 33.05 -55.84 -39.65
C ALA A 44 32.41 -54.47 -39.94
N ARG A 45 31.28 -54.50 -40.65
CA ARG A 45 30.48 -53.30 -40.91
C ARG A 45 29.01 -53.58 -40.66
N LEU A 46 28.40 -52.83 -39.75
CA LEU A 46 26.99 -52.91 -39.43
C LEU A 46 26.22 -51.95 -40.32
N SER A 47 25.39 -52.49 -41.22
CA SER A 47 24.59 -51.67 -42.14
C SER A 47 23.41 -51.02 -41.42
N ARG A 48 22.94 -49.88 -41.97
CA ARG A 48 21.83 -49.10 -41.42
C ARG A 48 22.03 -48.84 -39.92
N PHE A 49 23.24 -48.42 -39.57
CA PHE A 49 23.61 -48.09 -38.21
C PHE A 49 24.65 -46.97 -38.27
N ASP A 50 24.20 -45.73 -38.39
CA ASP A 50 25.08 -44.57 -38.37
C ASP A 50 25.49 -44.25 -36.91
N PRO A 51 26.78 -44.31 -36.54
CA PRO A 51 27.23 -43.98 -35.19
C PRO A 51 26.99 -42.51 -34.82
N ALA A 52 26.86 -41.60 -35.79
CA ALA A 52 26.53 -40.20 -35.54
C ALA A 52 25.02 -39.97 -35.26
N ALA A 53 24.19 -41.01 -35.33
CA ALA A 53 22.75 -40.94 -35.03
C ALA A 53 22.49 -40.40 -33.63
N TYR A 54 23.25 -40.87 -32.62
CA TYR A 54 23.11 -40.42 -31.23
C TYR A 54 23.25 -38.89 -31.14
N ALA A 55 24.38 -38.36 -31.63
CA ALA A 55 24.68 -36.94 -31.55
C ALA A 55 23.62 -36.09 -32.29
N ARG A 56 23.13 -36.56 -33.44
CA ARG A 56 22.07 -35.88 -34.19
C ARG A 56 20.75 -35.84 -33.45
N VAL A 57 20.33 -36.95 -32.82
CA VAL A 57 19.08 -36.99 -32.04
C VAL A 57 19.17 -36.02 -30.88
N ILE A 58 20.24 -36.09 -30.09
CA ILE A 58 20.50 -35.19 -28.95
C ILE A 58 20.47 -33.72 -29.38
N ALA A 59 21.15 -33.38 -30.47
CA ALA A 59 21.20 -32.00 -30.98
C ALA A 59 19.85 -31.52 -31.53
N ALA A 60 19.01 -32.43 -32.05
CA ALA A 60 17.69 -32.11 -32.58
C ALA A 60 16.58 -32.15 -31.51
N THR A 61 16.86 -32.64 -30.30
CA THR A 61 15.89 -32.63 -29.21
C THR A 61 15.81 -31.23 -28.60
N GLY A 62 14.69 -30.56 -28.86
CA GLY A 62 14.33 -29.27 -28.28
C GLY A 62 14.13 -29.32 -26.76
N GLU A 63 13.78 -28.17 -26.19
CA GLU A 63 13.60 -28.01 -24.74
C GLU A 63 12.17 -28.28 -24.25
N ASP A 64 11.26 -28.63 -25.16
CA ASP A 64 9.86 -28.88 -24.86
C ASP A 64 9.63 -30.26 -24.24
N ALA A 65 8.74 -30.35 -23.25
CA ALA A 65 8.40 -31.63 -22.62
C ALA A 65 7.83 -32.66 -23.62
N SER A 66 7.17 -32.22 -24.69
CA SER A 66 6.66 -33.10 -25.76
C SER A 66 7.75 -33.84 -26.52
N GLU A 67 9.00 -33.38 -26.46
CA GLU A 67 10.15 -34.02 -27.09
C GLU A 67 10.64 -35.26 -26.31
N SER A 68 10.09 -35.50 -25.12
CA SER A 68 10.36 -36.70 -24.31
C SER A 68 9.54 -37.93 -24.71
N ASP A 69 8.60 -37.80 -25.67
CA ASP A 69 7.78 -38.93 -26.11
C ASP A 69 8.63 -40.10 -26.63
N THR A 70 8.49 -41.25 -25.97
CA THR A 70 9.32 -42.43 -26.24
C THR A 70 9.15 -42.93 -27.67
N SER A 71 7.92 -42.98 -28.18
CA SER A 71 7.65 -43.50 -29.54
C SER A 71 8.28 -42.61 -30.61
N ARG A 72 8.16 -41.29 -30.46
CA ARG A 72 8.78 -40.30 -31.33
C ARG A 72 10.31 -40.37 -31.27
N LEU A 73 10.90 -40.50 -30.09
CA LEU A 73 12.35 -40.66 -29.92
C LEU A 73 12.87 -41.96 -30.54
N GLN A 74 12.14 -43.07 -30.36
CA GLN A 74 12.47 -44.35 -31.02
C GLN A 74 12.44 -44.22 -32.54
N GLN A 75 11.41 -43.59 -33.10
CA GLN A 75 11.30 -43.37 -34.54
C GLN A 75 12.45 -42.50 -35.06
N ARG A 76 12.70 -41.34 -34.43
CA ARG A 76 13.79 -40.42 -34.82
C ARG A 76 15.16 -41.11 -34.76
N LEU A 77 15.41 -41.89 -33.71
CA LEU A 77 16.65 -42.65 -33.58
C LEU A 77 16.76 -43.74 -34.65
N SER A 78 15.69 -44.48 -34.95
CA SER A 78 15.69 -45.49 -36.01
C SER A 78 16.01 -44.86 -37.36
N GLU A 79 15.33 -43.78 -37.73
CA GLU A 79 15.58 -43.03 -38.97
C GLU A 79 17.00 -42.46 -39.02
N ALA A 80 17.52 -41.98 -37.88
CA ALA A 80 18.88 -41.48 -37.80
C ALA A 80 19.92 -42.59 -37.95
N LEU A 81 19.68 -43.79 -37.41
CA LEU A 81 20.55 -44.96 -37.55
C LEU A 81 20.57 -45.48 -39.00
N ASP A 82 19.44 -45.41 -39.73
CA ASP A 82 19.35 -45.96 -41.08
C ASP A 82 20.16 -45.21 -42.14
N ARG A 83 20.70 -44.04 -41.82
CA ARG A 83 21.38 -43.13 -42.78
C ARG A 83 22.72 -43.62 -43.31
N ASP A 84 23.46 -44.41 -42.53
CA ASP A 84 24.78 -44.89 -42.91
C ASP A 84 25.06 -46.24 -42.23
N ALA A 85 26.29 -46.72 -42.31
CA ALA A 85 26.74 -47.97 -41.75
C ALA A 85 27.99 -47.76 -40.87
N TRP A 86 28.04 -48.46 -39.76
CA TRP A 86 29.13 -48.38 -38.80
C TRP A 86 30.24 -49.34 -39.17
N ALA A 87 31.44 -48.82 -39.46
CA ALA A 87 32.65 -49.63 -39.50
C ALA A 87 33.09 -49.99 -38.07
N LEU A 88 32.80 -51.22 -37.65
CA LEU A 88 33.18 -51.76 -36.35
C LEU A 88 34.66 -52.20 -36.33
N GLY A 89 35.23 -52.50 -37.50
CA GLY A 89 36.61 -52.97 -37.61
C GLY A 89 36.74 -54.43 -37.18
N ASP A 90 37.80 -54.74 -36.46
CA ASP A 90 38.08 -56.09 -36.02
C ASP A 90 37.56 -56.29 -34.59
N VAL A 91 36.67 -57.27 -34.41
CA VAL A 91 35.96 -57.51 -33.14
C VAL A 91 36.02 -58.99 -32.81
N THR A 92 36.45 -59.32 -31.59
CA THR A 92 36.45 -60.70 -31.08
C THR A 92 35.36 -60.85 -30.04
N VAL A 93 34.43 -61.78 -30.27
CA VAL A 93 33.28 -62.04 -29.39
C VAL A 93 33.42 -63.42 -28.78
N PRO A 94 33.72 -63.53 -27.47
CA PRO A 94 33.69 -64.80 -26.76
C PRO A 94 32.25 -65.27 -26.55
N PHE A 95 32.04 -66.58 -26.57
CA PHE A 95 30.74 -67.17 -26.28
C PHE A 95 30.86 -68.47 -25.49
N THR A 96 29.79 -68.81 -24.77
CA THR A 96 29.58 -70.14 -24.21
C THR A 96 28.38 -70.79 -24.89
N LEU A 97 28.38 -72.11 -24.98
CA LEU A 97 27.30 -72.94 -25.49
C LEU A 97 26.88 -73.89 -24.39
N ALA A 98 25.61 -73.87 -24.00
CA ALA A 98 25.08 -74.82 -23.04
C ALA A 98 23.59 -75.04 -23.31
N GLY A 99 23.15 -76.29 -23.38
CA GLY A 99 21.72 -76.58 -23.49
C GLY A 99 21.11 -76.17 -24.84
N GLY A 100 21.92 -76.02 -25.89
CA GLY A 100 21.49 -75.42 -27.16
C GLY A 100 21.35 -73.89 -27.13
N LEU A 101 21.80 -73.21 -26.06
CA LEU A 101 21.86 -71.75 -25.96
C LEU A 101 23.30 -71.27 -26.11
N ILE A 102 23.54 -70.42 -27.09
CA ILE A 102 24.78 -69.66 -27.22
C ILE A 102 24.62 -68.36 -26.43
N ARG A 103 25.50 -68.10 -25.46
CA ARG A 103 25.58 -66.84 -24.73
C ARG A 103 26.84 -66.09 -25.15
N LEU A 104 26.64 -64.96 -25.81
CA LEU A 104 27.72 -64.01 -26.10
C LEU A 104 28.12 -63.33 -24.80
N GLN A 105 29.41 -63.38 -24.49
CA GLN A 105 29.94 -62.70 -23.30
C GLN A 105 29.90 -61.18 -23.50
N PRO A 106 29.61 -60.39 -22.45
CA PRO A 106 29.65 -58.94 -22.55
C PRO A 106 30.99 -58.44 -23.07
N LEU A 107 30.95 -57.62 -24.11
CA LEU A 107 32.12 -57.01 -24.72
C LEU A 107 31.98 -55.49 -24.72
N SER A 108 32.97 -54.79 -24.19
CA SER A 108 33.03 -53.33 -24.27
C SER A 108 34.12 -52.88 -25.24
N PHE A 109 33.80 -51.93 -26.10
CA PHE A 109 34.77 -51.34 -27.03
C PHE A 109 34.45 -49.87 -27.30
N VAL A 110 35.44 -49.15 -27.83
CA VAL A 110 35.29 -47.74 -28.20
C VAL A 110 35.49 -47.60 -29.70
N SER A 111 34.51 -46.99 -30.38
CA SER A 111 34.59 -46.72 -31.82
C SER A 111 33.70 -45.53 -32.16
N ALA A 112 34.12 -44.70 -33.12
CA ALA A 112 33.38 -43.53 -33.61
C ALA A 112 32.90 -42.57 -32.49
N GLY A 113 33.70 -42.39 -31.44
CA GLY A 113 33.33 -41.54 -30.30
C GLY A 113 32.22 -42.10 -29.42
N LEU A 114 31.93 -43.40 -29.51
CA LEU A 114 30.97 -44.10 -28.66
C LEU A 114 31.70 -45.18 -27.84
N ARG A 115 31.35 -45.30 -26.56
CA ARG A 115 31.56 -46.53 -25.79
C ARG A 115 30.37 -47.44 -26.06
N ALA A 116 30.65 -48.60 -26.63
CA ALA A 116 29.69 -49.62 -26.96
C ALA A 116 29.82 -50.81 -25.99
N GLU A 117 28.68 -51.40 -25.62
CA GLU A 117 28.61 -52.62 -24.82
C GLU A 117 27.68 -53.61 -25.52
N ALA A 118 28.25 -54.73 -26.00
CA ALA A 118 27.52 -55.75 -26.74
C ALA A 118 27.34 -57.00 -25.88
N SER A 119 26.14 -57.60 -25.94
CA SER A 119 25.84 -58.89 -25.32
C SER A 119 24.69 -59.58 -26.06
N GLY A 120 24.45 -60.86 -25.79
CA GLY A 120 23.29 -61.50 -26.39
C GLY A 120 23.20 -62.99 -26.16
N ILE A 121 22.06 -63.54 -26.55
CA ILE A 121 21.75 -64.97 -26.49
C ILE A 121 21.19 -65.40 -27.84
N VAL A 122 21.60 -66.58 -28.30
CA VAL A 122 21.01 -67.27 -29.46
C VAL A 122 20.53 -68.64 -29.01
N ASP A 123 19.24 -68.94 -29.19
CA ASP A 123 18.66 -70.26 -28.95
C ASP A 123 18.68 -71.06 -30.26
N LEU A 124 19.49 -72.11 -30.30
CA LEU A 124 19.65 -72.98 -31.47
C LEU A 124 18.46 -73.94 -31.65
N ARG A 125 17.67 -74.18 -30.60
CA ARG A 125 16.49 -75.05 -30.65
C ARG A 125 15.31 -74.32 -31.26
N ALA A 126 15.14 -73.06 -30.87
CA ALA A 126 14.08 -72.19 -31.38
C ALA A 126 14.49 -71.38 -32.62
N LEU A 127 15.80 -71.35 -32.93
CA LEU A 127 16.39 -70.49 -33.96
C LEU A 127 16.03 -69.01 -33.77
N THR A 128 16.14 -68.54 -32.53
CA THR A 128 15.86 -67.15 -32.15
C THR A 128 17.08 -66.48 -31.54
N ALA A 129 17.16 -65.15 -31.60
CA ALA A 129 18.16 -64.38 -30.87
C ALA A 129 17.56 -63.20 -30.09
N ASP A 130 18.26 -62.81 -29.04
CA ASP A 130 18.13 -61.52 -28.34
C ASP A 130 19.54 -60.95 -28.19
N LEU A 131 19.90 -60.04 -29.09
CA LEU A 131 21.19 -59.36 -29.12
C LEU A 131 21.01 -57.93 -28.66
N ARG A 132 21.95 -57.39 -27.89
CA ARG A 132 21.86 -56.05 -27.29
C ARG A 132 23.15 -55.29 -27.47
N LEU A 133 23.01 -54.01 -27.76
CA LEU A 133 24.09 -53.05 -27.93
C LEU A 133 23.73 -51.77 -27.16
N GLY A 134 24.43 -51.54 -26.06
CA GLY A 134 24.38 -50.29 -25.32
C GLY A 134 25.36 -49.29 -25.91
N LEU A 135 24.94 -48.03 -26.05
CA LEU A 135 25.74 -46.94 -26.59
C LEU A 135 25.77 -45.77 -25.61
N LYS A 136 26.96 -45.29 -25.28
CA LYS A 136 27.18 -44.04 -24.56
C LYS A 136 28.20 -43.20 -25.33
N PRO A 137 27.90 -41.94 -25.67
CA PRO A 137 28.86 -41.08 -26.35
C PRO A 137 30.04 -40.74 -25.44
N LEU A 138 31.19 -40.52 -26.08
CA LEU A 138 32.42 -40.04 -25.49
C LEU A 138 32.65 -38.63 -26.02
N GLY A 139 32.57 -37.64 -25.14
CA GLY A 139 32.73 -36.24 -25.50
C GLY A 139 31.73 -35.35 -24.80
N ALA A 140 31.86 -34.04 -25.02
CA ALA A 140 30.94 -33.06 -24.49
C ALA A 140 29.57 -33.18 -25.15
N LEU A 141 28.51 -33.08 -24.35
CA LEU A 141 27.16 -32.91 -24.85
C LEU A 141 26.88 -31.43 -25.19
N PRO A 142 25.85 -31.13 -26.00
CA PRO A 142 25.45 -29.76 -26.28
C PRO A 142 25.12 -29.00 -24.99
N LYS A 143 25.23 -27.66 -25.03
CA LYS A 143 24.89 -26.81 -23.89
C LYS A 143 23.46 -27.09 -23.41
N GLY A 144 23.28 -27.15 -22.08
CA GLY A 144 21.99 -27.46 -21.45
C GLY A 144 21.76 -28.95 -21.19
N TRP A 145 22.61 -29.84 -21.71
CA TRP A 145 22.63 -31.25 -21.32
C TRP A 145 23.52 -31.48 -20.09
N PRO A 146 23.22 -32.50 -19.26
CA PRO A 146 24.07 -32.88 -18.15
C PRO A 146 25.45 -33.36 -18.63
N GLY A 147 26.44 -33.40 -17.73
CA GLY A 147 27.78 -33.91 -18.06
C GLY A 147 27.81 -35.39 -18.45
N ASP A 148 26.87 -36.19 -17.91
CA ASP A 148 26.72 -37.60 -18.23
C ASP A 148 25.62 -37.85 -19.26
N ALA A 149 26.00 -38.40 -20.40
CA ALA A 149 25.05 -38.72 -21.45
C ALA A 149 24.20 -39.95 -21.11
N PRO A 150 22.87 -39.94 -21.40
CA PRO A 150 22.02 -41.11 -21.19
C PRO A 150 22.43 -42.25 -22.11
N GLN A 151 22.45 -43.48 -21.59
CA GLN A 151 22.68 -44.65 -22.43
C GLN A 151 21.49 -44.89 -23.37
N ILE A 152 21.78 -45.20 -24.63
CA ILE A 152 20.78 -45.70 -25.57
C ILE A 152 21.04 -47.18 -25.83
N GLY A 153 19.99 -47.99 -25.82
CA GLY A 153 20.06 -49.39 -26.18
C GLY A 153 19.56 -49.63 -27.61
N VAL A 154 20.20 -50.55 -28.32
CA VAL A 154 19.62 -51.16 -29.52
C VAL A 154 19.62 -52.67 -29.34
N ALA A 155 18.47 -53.28 -29.60
CA ALA A 155 18.29 -54.72 -29.51
C ALA A 155 17.88 -55.30 -30.86
N TRP A 156 18.30 -56.54 -31.13
CA TRP A 156 17.80 -57.34 -32.24
C TRP A 156 17.16 -58.61 -31.70
N ARG A 157 15.86 -58.78 -31.94
CA ARG A 157 15.07 -59.88 -31.38
C ARG A 157 14.26 -60.61 -32.43
N GLY A 158 14.02 -61.90 -32.18
CA GLY A 158 13.13 -62.75 -32.99
C GLY A 158 13.86 -63.90 -33.66
N ALA A 159 13.28 -64.44 -34.73
CA ALA A 159 13.87 -65.53 -35.50
C ALA A 159 15.18 -65.08 -36.17
N LEU A 160 16.18 -65.98 -36.25
CA LEU A 160 17.49 -65.70 -36.83
C LEU A 160 17.41 -65.24 -38.30
N SER A 161 16.40 -65.71 -39.04
CA SER A 161 16.14 -65.30 -40.42
C SER A 161 15.49 -63.92 -40.58
N SER A 162 14.93 -63.35 -39.50
CA SER A 162 14.11 -62.14 -39.56
C SER A 162 14.19 -61.33 -38.25
N LEU A 163 15.41 -61.07 -37.76
CA LEU A 163 15.62 -60.28 -36.55
C LEU A 163 15.08 -58.87 -36.73
N ARG A 164 14.28 -58.40 -35.77
CA ARG A 164 13.79 -57.02 -35.73
C ARG A 164 14.67 -56.18 -34.82
N ARG A 165 15.06 -54.99 -35.31
CA ARG A 165 15.78 -53.98 -34.54
C ARG A 165 14.78 -53.17 -33.72
N GLU A 166 15.04 -53.03 -32.43
CA GLU A 166 14.28 -52.22 -31.49
C GLU A 166 15.23 -51.27 -30.76
N ALA A 167 14.85 -50.00 -30.60
CA ALA A 167 15.64 -49.04 -29.86
C ALA A 167 15.06 -48.82 -28.46
N ASP A 168 15.89 -48.92 -27.43
CA ASP A 168 15.57 -48.52 -26.07
C ASP A 168 16.09 -47.09 -25.83
N VAL A 169 15.15 -46.17 -25.70
CA VAL A 169 15.41 -44.74 -25.49
C VAL A 169 14.89 -44.26 -24.13
N ASN A 170 14.58 -45.16 -23.20
CA ASN A 170 13.94 -44.78 -21.93
C ASN A 170 14.81 -43.80 -21.12
N ALA A 171 16.11 -44.07 -21.01
CA ALA A 171 17.03 -43.16 -20.33
C ALA A 171 17.14 -41.80 -21.03
N LEU A 172 17.08 -41.78 -22.37
CA LEU A 172 17.05 -40.56 -23.15
C LEU A 172 15.74 -39.79 -22.89
N SER A 173 14.59 -40.44 -23.01
CA SER A 173 13.26 -39.86 -22.76
C SER A 173 13.17 -39.21 -21.38
N ASN A 174 13.59 -39.92 -20.33
CA ASN A 174 13.63 -39.39 -18.97
C ASN A 174 14.55 -38.17 -18.85
N MET A 175 15.71 -38.18 -19.51
CA MET A 175 16.64 -37.06 -19.48
C MET A 175 16.07 -35.82 -20.18
N VAL A 176 15.39 -36.01 -21.30
CA VAL A 176 14.73 -34.92 -22.03
C VAL A 176 13.60 -34.32 -21.20
N ALA A 177 12.77 -35.16 -20.57
CA ALA A 177 11.70 -34.70 -19.67
C ALA A 177 12.27 -33.90 -18.48
N ALA A 178 13.32 -34.40 -17.84
CA ALA A 178 13.97 -33.72 -16.73
C ALA A 178 14.57 -32.38 -17.13
N ARG A 179 15.17 -32.28 -18.34
CA ARG A 179 15.70 -31.03 -18.88
C ARG A 179 14.60 -30.01 -19.14
N ALA A 180 13.50 -30.43 -19.75
CA ALA A 180 12.34 -29.59 -20.00
C ALA A 180 11.76 -29.04 -18.67
N LEU A 181 11.63 -29.90 -17.66
CA LEU A 181 11.15 -29.51 -16.34
C LEU A 181 12.10 -28.52 -15.64
N ALA A 182 13.41 -28.77 -15.66
CA ALA A 182 14.39 -27.87 -15.06
C ALA A 182 14.31 -26.46 -15.69
N ARG A 183 14.11 -26.40 -17.00
CA ARG A 183 13.96 -25.12 -17.72
C ARG A 183 12.64 -24.44 -17.40
N GLU A 184 11.55 -25.20 -17.25
CA GLU A 184 10.26 -24.66 -16.82
C GLU A 184 10.37 -24.02 -15.42
N ILE A 185 11.03 -24.70 -14.49
CA ILE A 185 11.27 -24.20 -13.13
C ILE A 185 12.05 -22.88 -13.19
N GLU A 186 13.18 -22.84 -13.91
CA GLU A 186 13.96 -21.60 -14.05
C GLU A 186 13.14 -20.45 -14.66
N ARG A 187 12.27 -20.76 -15.62
CA ARG A 187 11.38 -19.77 -16.22
C ARG A 187 10.37 -19.23 -15.20
N VAL A 188 9.74 -20.12 -14.43
CA VAL A 188 8.79 -19.74 -13.37
C VAL A 188 9.50 -18.90 -12.31
N GLU A 189 10.68 -19.30 -11.86
CA GLU A 189 11.46 -18.55 -10.88
C GLU A 189 11.85 -17.16 -11.39
N ALA A 190 12.22 -17.03 -12.66
CA ALA A 190 12.51 -15.73 -13.28
C ALA A 190 11.26 -14.84 -13.31
N PHE A 191 10.09 -15.40 -13.66
CA PHE A 191 8.83 -14.66 -13.62
C PHE A 191 8.42 -14.26 -12.20
N GLU A 192 8.60 -15.14 -11.22
CA GLU A 192 8.31 -14.84 -9.83
C GLU A 192 9.26 -13.78 -9.25
N ALA A 193 10.53 -13.81 -9.62
CA ALA A 193 11.51 -12.80 -9.23
C ALA A 193 11.12 -11.42 -9.76
N ASP A 194 10.80 -11.32 -11.04
CA ASP A 194 10.35 -10.06 -11.66
C ASP A 194 9.02 -9.57 -11.07
N ALA A 195 8.05 -10.47 -10.84
CA ALA A 195 6.81 -10.12 -10.16
C ALA A 195 7.05 -9.61 -8.73
N ARG A 196 7.99 -10.21 -8.00
CA ARG A 196 8.39 -9.82 -6.65
C ARG A 196 9.03 -8.43 -6.64
N GLU A 197 9.94 -8.16 -7.57
CA GLU A 197 10.58 -6.84 -7.72
C GLU A 197 9.53 -5.75 -8.03
N ARG A 198 8.63 -6.01 -8.98
CA ARG A 198 7.53 -5.09 -9.31
C ARG A 198 6.61 -4.84 -8.11
N ALA A 199 6.29 -5.89 -7.34
CA ALA A 199 5.49 -5.76 -6.12
C ALA A 199 6.20 -4.90 -5.06
N VAL A 200 7.48 -5.13 -4.80
CA VAL A 200 8.29 -4.35 -3.85
C VAL A 200 8.37 -2.89 -4.29
N HIS A 201 8.66 -2.63 -5.57
CA HIS A 201 8.72 -1.27 -6.10
C HIS A 201 7.37 -0.55 -5.97
N SER A 202 6.26 -1.21 -6.30
CA SER A 202 4.91 -0.64 -6.18
C SER A 202 4.54 -0.32 -4.72
N ARG A 203 4.93 -1.17 -3.77
CA ARG A 203 4.72 -0.94 -2.32
C ARG A 203 5.51 0.28 -1.85
N ARG A 204 6.77 0.39 -2.27
CA ARG A 204 7.61 1.55 -1.96
C ARG A 204 7.00 2.85 -2.47
N LEU A 205 6.56 2.89 -3.72
CA LEU A 205 5.92 4.09 -4.29
C LEU A 205 4.62 4.47 -3.57
N ARG A 206 3.83 3.49 -3.11
CA ARG A 206 2.63 3.75 -2.32
C ARG A 206 2.98 4.33 -0.95
N ALA A 207 3.95 3.73 -0.26
CA ALA A 207 4.42 4.24 1.03
C ALA A 207 4.96 5.67 0.90
N GLU A 208 5.77 5.97 -0.13
CA GLU A 208 6.29 7.32 -0.38
C GLU A 208 5.18 8.35 -0.72
N ARG A 209 4.09 7.92 -1.36
CA ARG A 209 2.92 8.79 -1.61
C ARG A 209 2.16 9.06 -0.32
N GLU A 210 1.92 8.02 0.47
CA GLU A 210 1.22 8.13 1.76
C GLU A 210 1.99 9.02 2.73
N THR A 211 3.32 8.88 2.82
CA THR A 211 4.13 9.78 3.66
C THR A 211 4.02 11.23 3.21
N ARG A 212 4.11 11.51 1.91
CA ARG A 212 3.94 12.87 1.36
C ARG A 212 2.55 13.45 1.61
N GLU A 213 1.50 12.64 1.49
CA GLU A 213 0.14 13.07 1.78
C GLU A 213 -0.05 13.37 3.27
N ASN A 214 0.50 12.52 4.15
CA ASN A 214 0.48 12.74 5.59
C ASN A 214 1.26 13.99 5.99
N GLU A 215 2.44 14.22 5.40
CA GLU A 215 3.22 15.46 5.58
C GLU A 215 2.42 16.69 5.15
N ARG A 216 1.77 16.66 3.97
CA ARG A 216 0.91 17.76 3.50
C ARG A 216 -0.22 18.05 4.47
N LYS A 217 -0.98 17.03 4.89
CA LYS A 217 -2.08 17.19 5.86
C LYS A 217 -1.59 17.75 7.19
N LEU A 218 -0.43 17.32 7.66
CA LEU A 218 0.18 17.85 8.88
C LEU A 218 0.52 19.34 8.70
N THR A 219 1.13 19.72 7.58
CA THR A 219 1.43 21.14 7.31
C THR A 219 0.19 22.01 7.19
N GLU A 220 -0.88 21.50 6.58
CA GLU A 220 -2.17 22.20 6.47
C GLU A 220 -2.83 22.35 7.85
N PHE A 221 -2.79 21.31 8.67
CA PHE A 221 -3.29 21.36 10.04
C PHE A 221 -2.56 22.40 10.89
N LEU A 222 -1.23 22.43 10.84
CA LEU A 222 -0.41 23.40 11.57
C LEU A 222 -0.70 24.85 11.14
N LYS A 223 -0.87 25.09 9.83
CA LYS A 223 -1.28 26.42 9.33
C LYS A 223 -2.67 26.81 9.80
N ALA A 224 -3.63 25.88 9.79
CA ALA A 224 -4.98 26.14 10.26
C ALA A 224 -5.02 26.44 11.77
N GLU A 225 -4.22 25.76 12.58
CA GLU A 225 -4.05 26.11 14.00
C GLU A 225 -3.43 27.50 14.18
N GLU A 226 -2.39 27.82 13.42
CA GLU A 226 -1.75 29.12 13.47
C GLU A 226 -2.71 30.26 13.07
N GLU A 227 -3.49 30.07 12.01
CA GLU A 227 -4.54 31.01 11.60
C GLU A 227 -5.63 31.16 12.66
N ARG A 228 -6.05 30.07 13.32
CA ARG A 228 -7.00 30.12 14.44
C ARG A 228 -6.45 30.92 15.61
N ARG A 229 -5.19 30.69 15.98
CA ARG A 229 -4.52 31.45 17.05
C ARG A 229 -4.44 32.94 16.72
N ILE A 230 -4.06 33.29 15.48
CA ILE A 230 -4.03 34.69 15.03
C ILE A 230 -5.44 35.30 15.03
N ALA A 231 -6.46 34.55 14.59
CA ALA A 231 -7.85 35.03 14.59
C ALA A 231 -8.40 35.22 16.01
N GLU A 232 -8.08 34.31 16.93
CA GLU A 232 -8.43 34.40 18.35
C GLU A 232 -7.73 35.59 19.01
N GLU A 233 -6.43 35.79 18.75
CA GLU A 233 -5.68 36.95 19.23
C GLU A 233 -6.26 38.26 18.71
N LYS A 234 -6.63 38.33 17.42
CA LYS A 234 -7.32 39.50 16.85
C LYS A 234 -8.68 39.77 17.48
N ARG A 235 -9.48 38.72 17.72
CA ARG A 235 -10.78 38.86 18.41
C ARG A 235 -10.59 39.36 19.83
N ALA A 236 -9.62 38.82 20.56
CA ALA A 236 -9.29 39.26 21.91
C ALA A 236 -8.75 40.71 21.93
N GLU A 237 -8.00 41.13 20.91
CA GLU A 237 -7.58 42.53 20.76
C GLU A 237 -8.75 43.46 20.43
N GLU A 238 -9.65 43.05 19.53
CA GLU A 238 -10.85 43.80 19.17
C GLU A 238 -11.81 43.93 20.37
N GLU A 239 -11.97 42.87 21.15
CA GLU A 239 -12.76 42.88 22.39
C GLU A 239 -12.15 43.79 23.45
N ARG A 240 -10.81 43.77 23.64
CA ARG A 240 -10.10 44.72 24.52
C ARG A 240 -10.32 46.17 24.08
N ARG A 241 -10.19 46.47 22.78
CA ARG A 241 -10.45 47.81 22.24
C ARG A 241 -11.90 48.24 22.43
N ALA A 242 -12.85 47.31 22.26
CA ALA A 242 -14.27 47.58 22.49
C ALA A 242 -14.58 47.82 23.98
N GLU A 243 -13.94 47.09 24.89
CA GLU A 243 -14.06 47.30 26.33
C GLU A 243 -13.44 48.63 26.75
N GLU A 244 -12.25 48.97 26.25
CA GLU A 244 -11.63 50.28 26.47
C GLU A 244 -12.51 51.42 25.96
N ALA A 245 -13.10 51.29 24.76
CA ALA A 245 -14.03 52.27 24.23
C ALA A 245 -15.30 52.41 25.10
N ARG A 246 -15.84 51.30 25.63
CA ARG A 246 -16.98 51.33 26.56
C ARG A 246 -16.62 52.02 27.87
N ARG A 247 -15.46 51.72 28.44
CA ARG A 247 -14.97 52.40 29.66
C ARG A 247 -14.83 53.89 29.45
N LEU A 248 -14.30 54.32 28.30
CA LEU A 248 -14.18 55.74 27.97
C LEU A 248 -15.55 56.44 27.85
N VAL A 249 -16.55 55.75 27.29
CA VAL A 249 -17.94 56.27 27.20
C VAL A 249 -18.61 56.31 28.59
N GLU A 250 -18.41 55.29 29.42
CA GLU A 250 -18.90 55.29 30.80
C GLU A 250 -18.25 56.38 31.64
N GLU A 251 -16.94 56.59 31.49
CA GLU A 251 -16.21 57.66 32.18
C GLU A 251 -16.70 59.04 31.74
N ARG A 252 -16.91 59.25 30.44
CA ARG A 252 -17.54 60.47 29.90
C ARG A 252 -18.94 60.71 30.48
N ARG A 253 -19.78 59.67 30.55
CA ARG A 253 -21.12 59.77 31.16
C ARG A 253 -21.06 60.03 32.65
N ALA A 254 -20.13 59.42 33.37
CA ALA A 254 -19.94 59.65 34.80
C ALA A 254 -19.45 61.08 35.06
N GLU A 255 -18.55 61.61 34.23
CA GLU A 255 -18.10 63.00 34.28
C GLU A 255 -19.26 63.97 33.97
N GLU A 256 -20.08 63.68 32.96
CA GLU A 256 -21.27 64.46 32.62
C GLU A 256 -22.29 64.47 33.76
N LEU A 257 -22.53 63.33 34.41
CA LEU A 257 -23.38 63.23 35.60
C LEU A 257 -22.82 64.03 36.78
N ARG A 258 -21.51 63.97 37.04
CA ARG A 258 -20.86 64.78 38.09
C ARG A 258 -21.01 66.27 37.82
N ARG A 259 -20.79 66.71 36.57
CA ARG A 259 -21.01 68.11 36.18
C ARG A 259 -22.47 68.53 36.33
N ALA A 260 -23.42 67.65 36.01
CA ALA A 260 -24.85 67.91 36.21
C ALA A 260 -25.23 67.99 37.70
N GLU A 261 -24.63 67.16 38.54
CA GLU A 261 -24.83 67.18 39.99
C GLU A 261 -24.21 68.42 40.64
N GLU A 262 -23.00 68.79 40.25
CA GLU A 262 -22.36 70.04 40.66
C GLU A 262 -23.19 71.27 40.25
N ALA A 263 -23.73 71.28 39.03
CA ALA A 263 -24.63 72.33 38.57
C ALA A 263 -25.93 72.40 39.39
N ARG A 264 -26.48 71.25 39.83
CA ARG A 264 -27.65 71.21 40.73
C ARG A 264 -27.32 71.75 42.11
N ARG A 265 -26.20 71.35 42.70
CA ARG A 265 -25.75 71.87 44.00
C ARG A 265 -25.52 73.38 43.96
N ALA A 266 -24.87 73.88 42.91
CA ALA A 266 -24.68 75.31 42.70
C ALA A 266 -26.03 76.06 42.52
N ALA A 267 -27.02 75.45 41.87
CA ALA A 267 -28.35 76.03 41.74
C ALA A 267 -29.13 76.02 43.06
N GLU A 268 -28.99 74.98 43.86
CA GLU A 268 -29.59 74.87 45.20
C GLU A 268 -28.97 75.88 46.18
N GLU A 269 -27.65 76.05 46.13
CA GLU A 269 -26.92 77.04 46.94
C GLU A 269 -27.34 78.47 46.57
N ARG A 270 -27.49 78.79 45.28
CA ARG A 270 -28.04 80.09 44.83
C ARG A 270 -29.46 80.33 45.34
N ARG A 271 -30.31 79.30 45.35
CA ARG A 271 -31.68 79.40 45.89
C ARG A 271 -31.67 79.61 47.41
N ALA A 272 -30.75 78.95 48.12
CA ALA A 272 -30.58 79.13 49.56
C ALA A 272 -30.05 80.54 49.90
N GLU A 273 -29.12 81.09 49.09
CA GLU A 273 -28.66 82.48 49.23
C GLU A 273 -29.76 83.49 48.93
N GLU A 274 -30.59 83.23 47.92
CA GLU A 274 -31.74 84.08 47.59
C GLU A 274 -32.76 84.10 48.74
N LEU A 275 -33.06 82.94 49.34
CA LEU A 275 -33.90 82.85 50.53
C LEU A 275 -33.31 83.61 51.73
N ARG A 276 -31.99 83.49 51.97
CA ARG A 276 -31.30 84.24 53.04
C ARG A 276 -31.35 85.75 52.79
N ARG A 277 -31.24 86.21 51.54
CA ARG A 277 -31.41 87.63 51.19
C ARG A 277 -32.83 88.12 51.45
N VAL A 278 -33.83 87.30 51.13
CA VAL A 278 -35.24 87.63 51.41
C VAL A 278 -35.50 87.69 52.92
N GLU A 279 -34.93 86.78 53.70
CA GLU A 279 -35.01 86.82 55.17
C GLU A 279 -34.29 88.03 55.78
N GLN A 280 -33.08 88.35 55.30
CA GLN A 280 -32.35 89.55 55.72
C GLN A 280 -33.12 90.83 55.42
N ALA A 281 -33.73 90.95 54.23
CA ALA A 281 -34.57 92.09 53.88
C ALA A 281 -35.82 92.20 54.78
N ARG A 282 -36.37 91.07 55.24
CA ARG A 282 -37.50 91.02 56.17
C ARG A 282 -37.11 91.50 57.57
N MET A 283 -35.94 91.08 58.06
CA MET A 283 -35.37 91.51 59.34
C MET A 283 -35.02 93.01 59.32
N GLU A 284 -34.49 93.52 58.21
CA GLU A 284 -34.24 94.96 58.03
C GLU A 284 -35.54 95.78 57.99
N GLN A 285 -36.60 95.28 57.37
CA GLN A 285 -37.93 95.90 57.43
C GLN A 285 -38.50 95.92 58.86
N GLU A 286 -38.29 94.86 59.62
CA GLU A 286 -38.75 94.78 61.02
C GLU A 286 -37.97 95.74 61.93
N MET A 287 -36.66 95.85 61.74
CA MET A 287 -35.81 96.84 62.44
C MET A 287 -36.21 98.28 62.10
N ARG A 288 -36.49 98.59 60.83
CA ARG A 288 -36.99 99.93 60.42
C ARG A 288 -38.33 100.27 61.07
N ARG A 289 -39.24 99.30 61.19
CA ARG A 289 -40.52 99.49 61.90
C ARG A 289 -40.35 99.76 63.39
N ARG A 290 -39.35 99.15 64.04
CA ARG A 290 -39.02 99.46 65.45
C ARG A 290 -38.48 100.87 65.62
N ILE A 291 -37.57 101.29 64.75
CA ILE A 291 -36.96 102.62 64.81
C ILE A 291 -38.01 103.72 64.56
N GLU A 292 -38.90 103.55 63.57
CA GLU A 292 -40.00 104.52 63.34
C GLU A 292 -41.02 104.59 64.49
N ALA A 293 -41.22 103.50 65.23
CA ALA A 293 -42.10 103.48 66.39
C ALA A 293 -41.48 104.23 67.58
N GLU A 294 -40.15 104.20 67.71
CA GLU A 294 -39.38 104.87 68.74
C GLU A 294 -39.30 106.39 68.51
N GLU A 295 -39.08 106.83 67.26
CA GLU A 295 -39.09 108.26 66.89
C GLU A 295 -40.47 108.92 67.07
N ARG A 296 -41.57 108.18 66.86
CA ARG A 296 -42.94 108.68 67.14
C ARG A 296 -43.22 108.82 68.63
N ALA A 297 -42.62 107.98 69.48
CA ALA A 297 -42.76 108.07 70.93
C ALA A 297 -41.98 109.25 71.53
N GLU A 298 -40.84 109.62 70.94
CA GLU A 298 -40.01 110.73 71.40
C GLU A 298 -40.60 112.10 71.02
N ARG A 299 -41.18 112.22 69.82
CA ARG A 299 -41.91 113.45 69.40
C ARG A 299 -43.16 113.74 70.24
N ALA A 300 -43.80 112.71 70.80
CA ALA A 300 -44.95 112.87 71.69
C ALA A 300 -44.56 113.37 73.09
N ARG A 301 -43.35 113.07 73.58
CA ARG A 301 -42.85 113.53 74.89
C ARG A 301 -42.35 114.98 74.85
N ALA A 302 -41.74 115.41 73.74
CA ALA A 302 -41.28 116.79 73.57
C ALA A 302 -42.43 117.83 73.39
N ALA A 303 -43.62 117.39 72.94
CA ALA A 303 -44.80 118.25 72.80
C ALA A 303 -45.56 118.48 74.11
N ALA A 304 -45.41 117.60 75.10
CA ALA A 304 -46.11 117.68 76.39
C ALA A 304 -45.44 118.65 77.40
N GLU A 305 -44.13 118.90 77.27
CA GLU A 305 -43.38 119.73 78.22
C GLU A 305 -43.43 121.25 77.91
N ARG A 306 -43.78 121.64 76.67
CA ARG A 306 -43.88 123.06 76.24
C ARG A 306 -45.25 123.71 76.43
N ALA A 307 -46.26 122.97 76.89
CA ALA A 307 -47.63 123.48 77.06
C ALA A 307 -48.03 123.79 78.53
N ALA A 308 -47.16 123.52 79.51
CA ALA A 308 -47.50 123.62 80.94
C ALA A 308 -47.02 124.91 81.65
N ALA A 309 -46.57 125.93 80.91
CA ALA A 309 -45.97 127.13 81.49
C ALA A 309 -46.50 128.46 80.91
N GLU A 310 -47.82 128.65 80.73
CA GLU A 310 -48.43 130.00 80.83
C GLU A 310 -49.98 130.01 80.98
N ARG A 311 -50.41 130.03 82.25
CA ARG A 311 -51.51 130.80 82.90
C ARG A 311 -52.97 130.87 82.36
N ALA A 312 -53.86 130.54 83.31
CA ALA A 312 -55.21 131.04 83.65
C ALA A 312 -55.72 132.42 83.11
N ALA A 313 -57.03 132.45 82.69
CA ALA A 313 -58.13 133.43 83.02
C ALA A 313 -59.12 133.86 81.87
N THR A 314 -60.25 133.13 81.71
CA THR A 314 -61.74 133.46 81.53
C THR A 314 -62.33 134.79 80.92
N PRO A 315 -63.67 134.92 80.59
CA PRO A 315 -64.78 134.02 80.10
C PRO A 315 -65.74 134.66 78.99
N PRO A 316 -67.07 134.31 78.85
CA PRO A 316 -67.85 133.79 77.67
C PRO A 316 -68.54 134.88 76.77
N PRO A 317 -69.53 134.69 75.82
CA PRO A 317 -70.41 133.57 75.36
C PRO A 317 -70.65 133.47 73.80
N LEU A 318 -71.68 132.70 73.37
CA LEU A 318 -72.59 132.83 72.18
C LEU A 318 -72.58 131.76 71.05
N ALA A 319 -73.77 131.18 70.83
CA ALA A 319 -74.31 130.57 69.58
C ALA A 319 -75.14 131.63 68.82
N PRO A 320 -75.36 131.61 67.47
CA PRO A 320 -76.36 130.77 66.73
C PRO A 320 -76.04 130.64 65.18
N PRO A 321 -76.99 130.46 64.21
CA PRO A 321 -78.31 129.80 64.15
C PRO A 321 -78.37 128.59 63.15
N ILE A 322 -79.23 127.59 63.35
CA ILE A 322 -80.51 127.32 62.64
C ILE A 322 -80.43 127.44 61.10
N ASP A 323 -80.43 126.28 60.43
CA ASP A 323 -81.07 126.11 59.12
C ASP A 323 -81.90 124.82 59.15
N ILE A 324 -83.15 124.96 58.71
CA ILE A 324 -84.24 123.99 58.79
C ILE A 324 -84.42 123.34 57.42
N GLU A 325 -84.60 122.02 57.46
CA GLU A 325 -85.24 121.13 56.49
C GLU A 325 -84.60 120.85 55.11
N SER A 326 -84.34 119.57 54.88
CA SER A 326 -85.32 118.75 54.13
C SER A 326 -85.14 117.25 54.41
N VAL A 327 -86.22 116.66 54.93
CA VAL A 327 -86.55 115.21 54.97
C VAL A 327 -87.37 114.95 53.66
N PRO A 328 -87.84 113.74 53.25
CA PRO A 328 -87.59 112.35 53.69
C PRO A 328 -87.43 111.28 52.58
N ARG A 329 -86.79 110.14 52.99
CA ARG A 329 -87.15 108.71 52.73
C ARG A 329 -87.19 108.20 51.26
N PRO A 330 -87.37 106.88 50.97
CA PRO A 330 -87.52 105.72 51.89
C PRO A 330 -86.77 104.40 51.52
N LEU A 331 -86.75 103.46 52.50
CA LEU A 331 -87.05 101.98 52.41
C LEU A 331 -86.14 101.08 51.53
N SER A 332 -85.81 99.82 51.83
CA SER A 332 -86.36 98.73 52.68
C SER A 332 -85.26 97.64 52.82
N ARG A 333 -84.99 97.03 53.99
CA ARG A 333 -85.57 95.78 54.57
C ARG A 333 -85.31 94.45 53.82
N GLY A 334 -84.87 93.45 54.61
CA GLY A 334 -85.23 92.00 54.59
C GLY A 334 -84.55 91.15 53.51
N THR A 335 -84.19 89.88 53.70
CA THR A 335 -84.52 88.84 54.70
C THR A 335 -83.52 87.64 54.58
N PRO A 336 -83.57 86.62 55.46
CA PRO A 336 -82.47 85.65 55.75
C PRO A 336 -82.69 84.20 55.24
N SER A 337 -81.83 83.27 55.70
CA SER A 337 -81.82 81.78 55.60
C SER A 337 -81.37 81.16 54.27
N ASN A 338 -80.67 80.02 54.21
CA ASN A 338 -80.46 78.93 55.19
C ASN A 338 -79.10 78.91 55.89
#